data_AF-A0A7C3ZD95-F1
#
_entry.id   AF-A0A7C3ZD95-F1
#
_cell.length_a   1.000
_cell.length_b   1.000
_cell.length_c   1.000
_cell.angle_alpha   90.00
_cell.angle_beta   90.00
_cell.angle_gamma   90.00
#
_symmetry.space_group_name_H-M   'P 1'
#
loop_
_entity.id
_entity.type
_entity.pdbx_description
1 polymer ?
#
loop_
_entity_poly.entity_id
_entity_poly.type
_entity_poly.pdbx_seq_one_letter_code
_entity_poly.pdbx_strand_id
1 'polypeptide(L)'
;MAKRKPITKAFGNRFPACVNCGSRDLAQVTESSYECRSCKQTGLPEWFSSEADYLKFKTNIDLKLAEQQKIWGQKVLYRTIPVVVLVNWATAIYFFIFFLLGMLGLFQNETYQWLFLYSSIAVVALGFGIVSLYGKARVHF
;
A
#
# COMPACT_ATOMS: atom_id res chain seq x y z
N MET A 1 -17.60 15.69 -28.10
CA MET A 1 -17.92 15.99 -26.68
C MET A 1 -19.42 16.25 -26.57
N ALA A 2 -20.21 15.28 -26.07
CA ALA A 2 -21.65 15.45 -25.89
C ALA A 2 -21.94 16.33 -24.66
N LYS A 3 -22.75 17.38 -24.83
CA LYS A 3 -23.25 18.24 -23.75
C LYS A 3 -24.11 17.39 -22.80
N ARG A 4 -23.66 17.20 -21.56
CA ARG A 4 -24.34 16.38 -20.54
C ARG A 4 -25.48 17.18 -19.90
N LYS A 5 -26.73 16.73 -20.04
CA LYS A 5 -27.87 17.26 -19.28
C LYS A 5 -27.70 16.86 -17.80
N PRO A 6 -27.90 17.76 -16.83
CA PRO A 6 -27.86 17.41 -15.42
C PRO A 6 -29.01 16.46 -15.06
N ILE A 7 -28.67 15.35 -14.39
CA ILE A 7 -29.58 14.26 -13.97
C ILE A 7 -30.68 14.75 -13.01
N THR A 8 -30.52 15.94 -12.43
CA THR A 8 -31.44 16.52 -11.43
C THR A 8 -32.85 16.82 -11.94
N LYS A 9 -33.10 16.86 -13.25
CA LYS A 9 -34.44 17.13 -13.80
C LYS A 9 -35.31 15.89 -14.06
N ALA A 10 -34.77 14.67 -13.99
CA ALA A 10 -35.47 13.47 -14.47
C ALA A 10 -36.02 12.53 -13.38
N PHE A 11 -35.64 12.67 -12.10
CA PHE A 11 -35.87 11.60 -11.10
C PHE A 11 -36.59 12.03 -9.80
N GLY A 12 -37.23 13.20 -9.77
CA GLY A 12 -37.84 13.73 -8.53
C GLY A 12 -36.78 13.99 -7.45
N ASN A 13 -37.18 14.36 -6.24
CA ASN A 13 -36.28 14.66 -5.12
C ASN A 13 -35.55 13.41 -4.56
N ARG A 14 -35.00 12.55 -5.42
CA ARG A 14 -34.21 11.37 -5.03
C ARG A 14 -32.73 11.70 -5.04
N PHE A 15 -32.01 11.16 -4.06
CA PHE A 15 -30.58 11.38 -3.88
C PHE A 15 -29.85 10.12 -4.36
N PRO A 16 -29.20 10.12 -5.53
CA PRO A 16 -28.44 8.97 -5.99
C PRO A 16 -27.07 8.93 -5.31
N ALA A 17 -26.64 7.74 -4.90
CA ALA A 17 -25.29 7.52 -4.38
C ALA A 17 -24.66 6.25 -4.97
N CYS A 18 -23.35 6.27 -5.13
CA CYS A 18 -22.57 5.10 -5.46
C CYS A 18 -22.50 4.14 -4.26
N VAL A 19 -22.78 2.87 -4.47
CA VAL A 19 -22.81 1.83 -3.41
C VAL A 19 -21.47 1.68 -2.70
N ASN A 20 -20.35 1.88 -3.42
CA ASN A 20 -19.02 1.56 -2.88
C ASN A 20 -18.34 2.74 -2.17
N CYS A 21 -18.67 3.98 -2.52
CA CYS A 21 -18.03 5.17 -1.93
C CYS A 21 -19.00 6.23 -1.43
N GLY A 22 -20.32 6.02 -1.56
CA GLY A 22 -21.35 6.98 -1.15
C GLY A 22 -21.34 8.30 -1.94
N SER A 23 -20.55 8.41 -3.01
CA SER A 23 -20.45 9.63 -3.82
C SER A 23 -21.71 9.85 -4.66
N ARG A 24 -22.12 11.11 -4.76
CA ARG A 24 -23.23 11.57 -5.62
C ARG A 24 -22.77 11.93 -7.04
N ASP A 25 -21.46 11.96 -7.28
CA ASP A 25 -20.86 12.28 -8.57
C ASP A 25 -20.93 11.10 -9.53
N LEU A 26 -22.12 10.89 -10.08
CA LEU A 26 -22.43 9.82 -11.01
C LEU A 26 -22.53 10.37 -12.43
N ALA A 27 -21.84 9.71 -13.36
CA ALA A 27 -21.94 9.96 -14.79
C ALA A 27 -22.75 8.85 -15.43
N GLN A 28 -23.85 9.18 -16.10
CA GLN A 28 -24.58 8.19 -16.89
C GLN A 28 -23.70 7.69 -18.06
N VAL A 29 -23.56 6.37 -18.18
CA VAL A 29 -22.78 5.71 -19.25
C VAL A 29 -23.71 5.02 -20.25
N THR A 30 -24.76 4.34 -19.75
CA THR A 30 -25.86 3.80 -20.57
C THR A 30 -27.21 4.21 -19.97
N GLU A 31 -28.31 3.85 -20.62
CA GLU A 31 -29.65 4.08 -20.08
C GLU A 31 -29.86 3.42 -18.69
N SER A 32 -29.17 2.31 -18.44
CA SER A 32 -29.28 1.49 -17.24
C SER A 32 -28.00 1.41 -16.39
N SER A 33 -26.97 2.20 -16.69
CA SER A 33 -25.71 2.17 -15.94
C SER A 33 -25.09 3.55 -15.74
N TYR A 34 -24.48 3.70 -14.57
CA TYR A 34 -23.81 4.92 -14.13
C TYR A 34 -22.38 4.58 -13.69
N GLU A 35 -21.43 5.42 -14.06
CA GLU A 35 -20.06 5.39 -13.56
C GLU A 35 -19.92 6.41 -12.43
N CYS A 36 -19.48 5.96 -11.26
CA CYS A 36 -19.08 6.83 -10.18
C CYS A 36 -17.73 7.48 -10.49
N ARG A 37 -17.65 8.81 -10.48
CA ARG A 37 -16.39 9.50 -10.76
C ARG A 37 -15.36 9.34 -9.64
N SER A 38 -15.81 9.21 -8.39
CA SER A 38 -14.92 9.13 -7.23
C SER A 38 -14.19 7.80 -7.13
N CYS A 39 -14.87 6.67 -7.41
CA CYS A 39 -14.28 5.34 -7.29
C CYS A 39 -14.20 4.56 -8.62
N LYS A 40 -14.60 5.18 -9.73
CA LYS A 40 -14.58 4.58 -11.08
C LYS A 40 -15.39 3.28 -11.23
N GLN A 41 -16.32 3.04 -10.31
CA GLN A 41 -17.21 1.89 -10.37
C GLN A 41 -18.36 2.16 -11.33
N THR A 42 -18.62 1.21 -12.23
CA THR A 42 -19.81 1.21 -13.10
C THR A 42 -20.89 0.32 -12.52
N GLY A 43 -22.12 0.80 -12.44
CA GLY A 43 -23.25 0.03 -11.90
C GLY A 43 -24.52 0.85 -11.75
N LEU A 44 -25.52 0.27 -11.09
CA LEU A 44 -26.72 0.99 -10.69
C LEU A 44 -26.46 1.79 -9.41
N PRO A 45 -26.85 3.07 -9.34
CA PRO A 45 -26.77 3.84 -8.11
C PRO A 45 -27.88 3.44 -7.15
N GLU A 46 -27.61 3.60 -5.87
CA GLU A 46 -28.61 3.47 -4.82
C GLU A 46 -29.36 4.79 -4.68
N TRP A 47 -30.68 4.72 -4.61
CA TRP A 47 -31.55 5.88 -4.60
C TRP A 47 -32.17 6.06 -3.22
N PHE A 48 -31.93 7.22 -2.61
CA PHE A 48 -32.51 7.57 -1.31
C PHE A 48 -33.66 8.56 -1.50
N SER A 49 -34.74 8.36 -0.74
CA SER A 49 -35.92 9.23 -0.72
C SER A 49 -35.71 10.49 0.13
N SER A 50 -34.73 10.48 1.04
CA SER A 50 -34.40 11.60 1.91
C SER A 50 -32.90 11.83 2.01
N GLU A 51 -32.50 13.07 2.30
CA GLU A 51 -31.10 13.40 2.57
C GLU A 51 -30.58 12.74 3.87
N ALA A 52 -31.47 12.55 4.86
CA ALA A 52 -31.12 11.90 6.12
C ALA A 52 -30.72 10.43 5.92
N ASP A 53 -31.46 9.69 5.09
CA ASP A 53 -31.16 8.29 4.77
C ASP A 53 -29.83 8.17 4.00
N TYR A 54 -29.59 9.11 3.07
CA TYR A 54 -28.33 9.22 2.36
C TYR A 54 -27.15 9.47 3.32
N LEU A 55 -27.27 10.42 4.25
CA LEU A 55 -26.20 10.73 5.21
C LEU A 55 -25.91 9.55 6.14
N LYS A 56 -26.93 8.80 6.55
CA LYS A 56 -26.77 7.58 7.34
C LYS A 56 -26.03 6.50 6.54
N PHE A 57 -26.38 6.33 5.27
CA PHE A 57 -25.71 5.40 4.36
C PHE A 57 -24.23 5.77 4.15
N LYS A 58 -23.94 7.03 3.85
CA LYS A 58 -22.58 7.52 3.64
C LYS A 58 -21.71 7.30 4.88
N THR A 59 -22.22 7.65 6.06
CA THR A 59 -21.51 7.45 7.33
C THR A 59 -21.15 5.97 7.55
N ASN A 60 -22.03 5.04 7.20
CA ASN A 60 -21.75 3.60 7.30
C ASN A 60 -20.66 3.14 6.33
N ILE A 61 -20.61 3.69 5.11
CA ILE A 61 -19.53 3.41 4.17
C ILE A 61 -18.20 3.95 4.69
N ASP A 62 -18.18 5.20 5.17
CA ASP A 62 -16.98 5.84 5.70
C ASP A 62 -16.43 5.06 6.92
N LEU A 63 -17.32 4.56 7.79
CA LEU A 63 -16.95 3.67 8.90
C LEU A 63 -16.31 2.36 8.40
N LYS A 64 -16.93 1.69 7.41
CA LYS A 64 -16.37 0.46 6.82
C LYS A 64 -15.02 0.69 6.16
N LEU A 65 -14.86 1.80 5.42
CA LEU A 65 -13.60 2.16 4.79
C LEU A 65 -12.52 2.45 5.83
N ALA A 66 -12.85 3.14 6.92
CA ALA A 66 -11.94 3.40 8.03
C ALA A 66 -11.51 2.10 8.74
N GLU A 67 -12.43 1.15 8.94
CA GLU A 67 -12.10 -0.17 9.48
C GLU A 67 -11.16 -0.96 8.56
N GLN A 68 -11.44 -0.96 7.25
CA GLN A 68 -10.55 -1.61 6.29
C GLN A 68 -9.17 -0.95 6.23
N GLN A 69 -9.08 0.38 6.31
CA GLN A 69 -7.81 1.10 6.38
C GLN A 69 -7.01 0.73 7.63
N LYS A 70 -7.65 0.57 8.81
CA LYS A 70 -6.97 0.09 10.02
C LYS A 70 -6.38 -1.32 9.82
N ILE A 71 -7.14 -2.22 9.20
CA ILE A 71 -6.68 -3.58 8.88
C ILE A 71 -5.52 -3.55 7.86
N TRP A 72 -5.58 -2.64 6.87
CA TRP A 72 -4.54 -2.49 5.86
C TRP A 72 -3.24 -1.92 6.45
N GLY A 73 -3.35 -0.87 7.28
CA GLY A 73 -2.22 -0.29 8.00
C GLY A 73 -1.52 -1.30 8.90
N GLN A 74 -2.27 -2.14 9.62
CA GLN A 74 -1.69 -3.26 10.39
C GLN A 74 -1.02 -4.29 9.49
N LYS A 75 -1.68 -4.76 8.42
CA LYS A 75 -1.10 -5.79 7.51
C LYS A 75 0.20 -5.36 6.85
N VAL A 76 0.35 -4.07 6.52
CA VAL A 76 1.60 -3.53 5.94
C VAL A 76 2.74 -3.50 6.96
N LEU A 77 2.43 -3.17 8.21
CA LEU A 77 3.42 -3.14 9.31
C LEU A 77 3.98 -4.54 9.59
N TYR A 78 3.13 -5.57 9.61
CA TYR A 78 3.55 -6.96 9.88
C TYR A 78 4.42 -7.58 8.77
N ARG A 79 4.35 -7.11 7.52
CA ARG A 79 5.17 -7.67 6.43
C ARG A 79 6.60 -7.13 6.37
N THR A 80 6.86 -5.94 6.91
CA THR A 80 8.18 -5.28 6.74
C THR A 80 9.12 -5.39 7.93
N ILE A 81 8.60 -5.54 9.13
CA ILE A 81 9.41 -5.79 10.33
C ILE A 81 10.23 -7.09 10.26
N PRO A 82 9.69 -8.26 9.84
CA PRO A 82 10.46 -9.50 9.90
C PRO A 82 11.68 -9.50 8.97
N VAL A 83 11.59 -8.86 7.81
CA VAL A 83 12.70 -8.79 6.84
C VAL A 83 13.86 -7.96 7.38
N VAL A 84 13.58 -6.78 7.96
CA VAL A 84 14.62 -5.92 8.55
C VAL A 84 15.28 -6.59 9.74
N VAL A 85 14.50 -7.29 10.57
CA VAL A 85 15.01 -8.05 11.71
C VAL A 85 15.92 -9.20 11.24
N LEU A 86 15.51 -9.95 10.19
CA LEU A 86 16.31 -11.04 9.63
C LEU A 86 17.65 -10.53 9.05
N VAL A 87 17.65 -9.39 8.36
CA VAL A 87 18.85 -8.79 7.78
C VAL A 87 19.82 -8.30 8.86
N ASN A 88 19.30 -7.64 9.90
CA ASN A 88 20.12 -7.22 11.05
C ASN A 88 20.71 -8.42 11.80
N TRP A 89 19.95 -9.50 11.94
CA TRP A 89 20.42 -10.70 12.61
C TRP A 89 21.52 -11.42 11.81
N ALA A 90 21.36 -11.52 10.49
CA ALA A 90 22.37 -12.10 9.60
C ALA A 90 23.68 -11.30 9.57
N THR A 91 23.59 -9.96 9.53
CA THR A 91 24.77 -9.10 9.61
C THR A 91 25.49 -9.24 10.94
N ALA A 92 24.77 -9.28 12.06
CA ALA A 92 25.38 -9.50 13.38
C ALA A 92 26.13 -10.84 13.48
N ILE A 93 25.56 -11.92 12.96
CA ILE A 93 26.22 -13.24 12.92
C ILE A 93 27.49 -13.21 12.06
N TYR A 94 27.42 -12.56 10.89
CA TYR A 94 28.57 -12.38 10.02
C TYR A 94 29.71 -11.69 10.79
N PHE A 95 29.45 -10.54 11.41
CA PHE A 95 30.46 -9.83 12.22
C PHE A 95 31.00 -10.68 13.38
N PHE A 96 30.16 -11.45 14.06
CA PHE A 96 30.57 -12.33 15.16
C PHE A 96 31.54 -13.43 14.70
N ILE A 97 31.25 -14.11 13.60
CA ILE A 97 32.14 -15.14 13.04
C ILE A 97 33.49 -14.54 12.66
N PHE A 98 33.50 -13.35 12.04
CA PHE A 98 34.75 -12.67 11.68
C PHE A 98 35.57 -12.22 12.88
N PHE A 99 34.91 -11.75 13.93
CA PHE A 99 35.60 -11.44 15.18
C PHE A 99 36.30 -12.67 15.77
N LEU A 100 35.64 -13.85 15.76
CA LEU A 100 36.25 -15.10 16.21
C LEU A 100 37.45 -15.51 15.35
N LEU A 101 37.36 -15.38 14.03
CA LEU A 101 38.48 -15.64 13.12
C LEU A 101 39.65 -14.68 13.35
N GLY A 102 39.37 -13.43 13.73
CA GLY A 102 40.39 -12.46 14.08
C GLY A 102 41.15 -12.77 15.35
N MET A 103 40.44 -13.25 16.38
CA MET A 103 41.06 -13.69 17.63
C MET A 103 41.98 -14.92 17.43
N LEU A 104 41.76 -15.71 16.39
CA LEU A 104 42.63 -16.85 16.01
C LEU A 104 43.91 -16.42 15.27
N GLY A 105 44.12 -15.12 15.01
CA GLY A 105 45.34 -14.62 14.37
C GLY A 105 45.42 -14.86 12.85
N LEU A 106 44.32 -15.28 12.22
CA LEU A 106 44.27 -15.53 10.76
C LEU A 106 44.56 -14.27 9.92
N PHE A 107 44.45 -13.07 10.51
CA PHE A 107 44.74 -11.79 9.85
C PHE A 107 46.23 -11.44 9.71
N GLN A 108 47.15 -12.24 10.26
CA GLN A 108 48.60 -12.02 10.07
C GLN A 108 49.04 -12.30 8.62
N ASN A 109 48.24 -13.05 7.85
CA ASN A 109 48.52 -13.32 6.45
C ASN A 109 47.90 -12.24 5.55
N GLU A 110 48.73 -11.63 4.73
CA GLU A 110 48.33 -10.59 3.77
C GLU A 110 47.19 -11.06 2.84
N THR A 111 47.17 -12.35 2.48
CA THR A 111 46.15 -12.92 1.59
C THR A 111 44.77 -12.92 2.25
N TYR A 112 44.67 -13.28 3.53
CA TYR A 112 43.39 -13.33 4.26
C TYR A 112 42.87 -11.92 4.59
N GLN A 113 43.77 -10.95 4.76
CA GLN A 113 43.39 -9.55 4.97
C GLN A 113 42.64 -8.97 3.77
N TRP A 114 43.13 -9.22 2.54
CA TRP A 114 42.45 -8.79 1.32
C TRP A 114 41.13 -9.52 1.10
N LEU A 115 41.10 -10.83 1.32
CA LEU A 115 39.88 -11.63 1.19
C LEU A 115 38.77 -11.10 2.12
N PHE A 116 39.14 -10.68 3.34
CA PHE A 116 38.22 -10.07 4.31
C PHE A 116 37.68 -8.72 3.84
N LEU A 117 38.55 -7.86 3.30
CA LEU A 117 38.15 -6.55 2.80
C LEU A 117 37.09 -6.67 1.71
N TYR A 118 37.31 -7.56 0.72
CA TYR A 118 36.35 -7.77 -0.37
C TYR A 118 35.04 -8.40 0.10
N SER A 119 35.10 -9.37 1.01
CA SER A 119 33.91 -10.02 1.55
C SER A 119 33.03 -9.03 2.32
N SER A 120 33.64 -8.13 3.10
CA SER A 120 32.91 -7.11 3.87
C SER A 120 32.22 -6.09 2.96
N ILE A 121 32.91 -5.63 1.90
CA ILE A 121 32.32 -4.71 0.90
C ILE A 121 31.15 -5.39 0.18
N ALA A 122 31.28 -6.68 -0.17
CA ALA A 122 30.21 -7.43 -0.83
C ALA A 122 28.95 -7.53 0.04
N VAL A 123 29.08 -7.78 1.35
CA VAL A 123 27.94 -7.84 2.28
C VAL A 123 27.26 -6.48 2.42
N VAL A 124 28.02 -5.39 2.52
CA VAL A 124 27.45 -4.03 2.57
C VAL A 124 26.71 -3.69 1.27
N ALA A 125 27.30 -4.00 0.12
CA ALA A 125 26.67 -3.79 -1.18
C ALA A 125 25.37 -4.61 -1.35
N LEU A 126 25.36 -5.86 -0.91
CA LEU A 126 24.16 -6.71 -0.87
C LEU A 126 23.08 -6.13 0.05
N GLY A 127 23.47 -5.65 1.24
CA GLY A 127 22.55 -4.99 2.18
C GLY A 127 21.88 -3.76 1.57
N PHE A 128 22.65 -2.88 0.94
CA PHE A 128 22.13 -1.70 0.25
C PHE A 128 21.23 -2.05 -0.95
N GLY A 129 21.60 -3.08 -1.73
CA GLY A 129 20.80 -3.56 -2.85
C GLY A 129 19.40 -4.04 -2.42
N ILE A 130 19.33 -4.83 -1.34
CA ILE A 130 18.06 -5.34 -0.79
C ILE A 130 17.20 -4.19 -0.27
N VAL A 131 17.76 -3.26 0.51
CA VAL A 131 17.00 -2.10 1.04
C VAL A 131 16.48 -1.21 -0.10
N SER A 132 17.28 -0.97 -1.14
CA SER A 132 16.88 -0.17 -2.30
C SER A 132 15.74 -0.82 -3.11
N LEU A 133 15.81 -2.13 -3.36
CA LEU A 133 14.74 -2.87 -4.02
C LEU A 133 13.44 -2.84 -3.22
N TYR A 134 13.52 -2.98 -1.89
CA TYR A 134 12.36 -2.87 -1.01
C TYR A 134 11.79 -1.45 -0.96
N GLY A 135 12.63 -0.41 -1.00
CA GLY A 135 12.20 0.98 -1.06
C GLY A 135 11.44 1.31 -2.34
N LYS A 136 11.96 0.86 -3.50
CA LYS A 136 11.33 1.11 -4.81
C LYS A 136 10.01 0.37 -4.99
N ALA A 137 9.86 -0.82 -4.39
CA ALA A 137 8.61 -1.57 -4.41
C ALA A 137 7.44 -0.83 -3.73
N ARG A 138 7.70 0.11 -2.81
CA ARG A 138 6.65 0.88 -2.12
C ARG A 138 6.09 2.06 -2.91
N VAL A 139 6.73 2.51 -3.98
CA VAL A 139 6.33 3.73 -4.72
C VAL A 139 5.30 3.43 -5.83
N HIS A 140 5.09 2.16 -6.17
CA HIS A 140 4.14 1.73 -7.21
C HIS A 140 2.82 1.13 -6.68
N PHE A 141 2.59 1.12 -5.36
CA PHE A 141 1.36 0.59 -4.75
C PHE A 141 0.50 1.69 -4.14
#